data_AF-U5C3N9-F1
#
_entry.id   AF-U5C3N9-F1
#
_cell.length_a   1.000
_cell.length_b   1.000
_cell.length_c   1.000
_cell.angle_alpha   90.00
_cell.angle_beta   90.00
_cell.angle_gamma   90.00
#
_symmetry.space_group_name_H-M   'P 1'
#
loop_
_entity.id
_entity.type
_entity.pdbx_description
1 polymer ?
#
loop_
_entity_poly.entity_id
_entity_poly.type
_entity_poly.pdbx_seq_one_letter_code
_entity_poly.pdbx_strand_id
1 'polypeptide(L)'
;MKNLKIIFICIFFLVGCGKNRPPVGILGEDKMVEIMIDIHLAEGLVSTFPIPYDSSRKLYPYLETEVFSKHQVPDSVFTQSLEYYMRDPAIMDRLYARTIDSLNVYEKVGNLKSSDALPE
;
A
#
# COMPACT_ATOMS: atom_id res chain seq x y z
N MET A 1 -4.67 49.76 -0.41
CA MET A 1 -3.94 48.76 -1.22
C MET A 1 -2.87 47.97 -0.43
N LYS A 2 -3.17 47.48 0.78
CA LYS A 2 -2.19 46.72 1.62
C LYS A 2 -2.49 45.23 1.74
N ASN A 3 -3.65 44.78 1.26
CA ASN A 3 -4.16 43.42 1.52
C ASN A 3 -4.01 42.49 0.30
N LEU A 4 -3.57 43.02 -0.85
CA LEU A 4 -3.39 42.24 -2.08
C LEU A 4 -2.11 41.39 -2.07
N LYS A 5 -1.10 41.80 -1.30
CA LYS A 5 0.18 41.08 -1.20
C LYS A 5 0.01 39.71 -0.52
N ILE A 6 -0.91 39.56 0.42
CA ILE A 6 -1.14 38.30 1.16
C ILE A 6 -1.68 37.20 0.23
N ILE A 7 -2.53 37.57 -0.74
CA ILE A 7 -3.11 36.63 -1.71
C ILE A 7 -2.03 36.08 -2.66
N PHE A 8 -1.04 36.89 -3.04
CA PHE A 8 0.04 36.49 -3.93
C PHE A 8 1.04 35.51 -3.26
N ILE A 9 1.22 35.59 -1.93
CA ILE A 9 2.07 34.66 -1.17
C ILE A 9 1.40 33.28 -1.01
N CYS A 10 0.08 33.21 -0.86
CA CYS A 10 -0.63 31.93 -0.73
C CYS A 10 -0.65 31.11 -2.02
N ILE A 11 -0.61 31.76 -3.19
CA ILE A 11 -0.61 31.10 -4.50
C ILE A 11 0.74 30.43 -4.82
N PHE A 12 1.84 30.90 -4.22
CA PHE A 12 3.18 30.33 -4.45
C PHE A 12 3.40 29.00 -3.71
N PHE A 13 2.58 28.67 -2.71
CA PHE A 13 2.69 27.42 -1.94
C PHE A 13 1.98 26.21 -2.57
N LEU A 14 1.27 26.38 -3.69
CA LEU A 14 0.59 25.27 -4.39
C LEU A 14 1.48 24.55 -5.42
N VAL A 15 2.72 24.99 -5.64
CA VAL A 15 3.68 24.37 -6.56
C VAL A 15 4.72 23.59 -5.76
N GLY A 16 4.29 22.56 -5.03
CA GLY A 16 5.15 21.85 -4.10
C GLY A 16 4.79 20.38 -3.90
N CYS A 17 4.88 19.57 -4.96
CA CYS A 17 5.14 18.13 -4.80
C CYS A 17 5.76 17.58 -6.10
N GLY A 18 7.08 17.69 -6.21
CA GLY A 18 7.88 17.07 -7.26
C GLY A 18 8.07 15.58 -6.99
N LYS A 19 6.99 14.80 -6.96
CA LYS A 19 7.08 13.34 -7.10
C LYS A 19 7.08 13.06 -8.60
N ASN A 20 8.15 12.44 -9.10
CA ASN A 20 8.19 11.91 -10.46
C ASN A 20 6.98 10.99 -10.62
N ARG A 21 5.95 11.48 -11.30
CA ARG A 21 4.75 10.69 -11.53
C ARG A 21 5.14 9.63 -12.55
N PRO A 22 4.82 8.36 -12.30
CA PRO A 22 5.08 7.33 -13.27
C PRO A 22 4.22 7.57 -14.53
N PRO A 23 4.52 6.88 -15.64
CA PRO A 23 3.73 6.98 -16.86
C PRO A 23 2.24 6.71 -16.62
N VAL A 24 1.38 7.21 -17.51
CA VAL A 24 -0.06 6.90 -17.49
C VAL A 24 -0.24 5.38 -17.52
N GLY A 25 -1.12 4.87 -16.65
CA GLY A 25 -1.36 3.43 -16.50
C GLY A 25 -0.47 2.74 -15.47
N ILE A 26 0.49 3.45 -14.87
CA ILE A 26 1.32 2.94 -13.78
C ILE A 26 0.90 3.59 -12.45
N LEU A 27 0.77 2.78 -11.40
CA LEU A 27 0.46 3.22 -10.05
C LEU A 27 1.58 4.10 -9.51
N GLY A 28 1.24 5.20 -8.85
CA GLY A 28 2.21 5.95 -8.06
C GLY A 28 2.76 5.13 -6.90
N GLU A 29 3.98 5.44 -6.46
CA GLU A 29 4.69 4.69 -5.41
C GLU A 29 3.86 4.52 -4.12
N ASP A 30 3.15 5.55 -3.69
CA ASP A 30 2.34 5.48 -2.47
C ASP A 30 1.20 4.49 -2.61
N LYS A 31 0.49 4.53 -3.75
CA LYS A 31 -0.60 3.60 -4.05
C LYS A 31 -0.11 2.17 -4.21
N MET A 32 1.08 2.00 -4.79
CA MET A 32 1.73 0.68 -4.90
C MET A 32 2.04 0.11 -3.51
N VAL A 33 2.62 0.90 -2.60
CA VAL A 33 2.88 0.48 -1.22
C VAL A 33 1.58 0.12 -0.48
N GLU A 34 0.54 0.94 -0.60
CA GLU A 34 -0.78 0.66 0.01
C GLU A 34 -1.35 -0.70 -0.43
N ILE A 35 -1.28 -1.01 -1.73
CA ILE A 35 -1.75 -2.29 -2.27
C ILE A 35 -0.87 -3.44 -1.81
N MET A 36 0.46 -3.29 -1.84
CA MET A 36 1.39 -4.33 -1.38
C MET A 36 1.17 -4.70 0.09
N ILE A 37 0.91 -3.70 0.94
CA ILE A 37 0.57 -3.93 2.35
C ILE A 37 -0.67 -4.83 2.46
N ASP A 38 -1.76 -4.47 1.77
CA ASP A 38 -3.01 -5.23 1.84
C ASP A 38 -2.89 -6.64 1.23
N ILE A 39 -2.09 -6.81 0.16
CA ILE A 39 -1.78 -8.13 -0.41
C ILE A 39 -1.08 -9.00 0.64
N HIS A 40 -0.02 -8.51 1.29
CA HIS A 40 0.70 -9.29 2.30
C HIS A 40 -0.14 -9.55 3.55
N LEU A 41 -1.03 -8.64 3.94
CA LEU A 41 -1.99 -8.87 5.01
C LEU A 41 -3.00 -9.98 4.62
N ALA A 42 -3.49 -9.98 3.38
CA ALA A 42 -4.37 -11.04 2.88
C ALA A 42 -3.67 -12.40 2.83
N GLU A 43 -2.43 -12.45 2.34
CA GLU A 43 -1.60 -13.66 2.33
C GLU A 43 -1.34 -14.16 3.76
N GLY A 44 -0.93 -13.27 4.67
CA GLY A 44 -0.74 -13.57 6.08
C GLY A 44 -2.00 -14.15 6.71
N LEU A 45 -3.16 -13.51 6.49
CA LEU A 45 -4.45 -14.00 6.97
C LEU A 45 -4.73 -15.43 6.49
N VAL A 46 -4.59 -15.70 5.18
CA VAL A 46 -4.78 -17.06 4.61
C VAL A 46 -3.83 -18.07 5.24
N SER A 47 -2.58 -17.69 5.47
CA SER A 47 -1.56 -18.57 6.06
C SER A 47 -1.87 -18.97 7.51
N THR A 48 -2.62 -18.14 8.24
CA THR A 48 -3.01 -18.41 9.64
C THR A 48 -4.31 -19.23 9.79
N PHE A 49 -5.10 -19.37 8.72
CA PHE A 49 -6.34 -20.14 8.80
C PHE A 49 -6.05 -21.64 8.97
N PRO A 50 -6.74 -22.34 9.90
CA PRO A 50 -6.60 -23.78 10.09
C PRO A 50 -7.39 -24.55 9.01
N ILE A 51 -7.06 -24.34 7.73
CA ILE A 51 -7.69 -24.97 6.58
C ILE A 51 -6.69 -25.78 5.75
N PRO A 52 -7.14 -26.81 5.00
CA PRO A 52 -6.26 -27.55 4.10
C PRO A 52 -5.63 -26.64 3.02
N TYR A 53 -4.44 -27.01 2.56
CA TYR A 53 -3.70 -26.27 1.53
C TYR A 53 -4.52 -26.08 0.23
N ASP A 54 -5.26 -27.10 -0.21
CA ASP A 54 -6.11 -26.98 -1.40
C ASP A 54 -7.25 -25.95 -1.22
N SER A 55 -7.72 -25.77 0.02
CA SER A 55 -8.70 -24.75 0.37
C SER A 55 -8.05 -23.37 0.39
N SER A 56 -6.86 -23.22 0.96
CA SER A 56 -6.15 -21.93 1.00
C SER A 56 -5.82 -21.41 -0.40
N ARG A 57 -5.46 -22.30 -1.34
CA ARG A 57 -5.25 -21.96 -2.76
C ARG A 57 -6.49 -21.40 -3.47
N LYS A 58 -7.68 -21.68 -2.97
CA LYS A 58 -8.94 -21.11 -3.48
C LYS A 58 -9.34 -19.83 -2.75
N LEU A 59 -8.99 -19.72 -1.46
CA LEU A 59 -9.32 -18.57 -0.64
C LEU A 59 -8.47 -17.34 -1.01
N TYR A 60 -7.17 -17.52 -1.23
CA TYR A 60 -6.27 -16.39 -1.53
C TYR A 60 -6.71 -15.57 -2.75
N PRO A 61 -7.01 -16.15 -3.93
CA PRO A 61 -7.45 -15.38 -5.09
C PRO A 61 -8.72 -14.55 -4.85
N TYR A 62 -9.61 -15.04 -3.99
CA TYR A 62 -10.80 -14.29 -3.59
C TYR A 62 -10.41 -13.04 -2.78
N LEU A 63 -9.55 -13.20 -1.76
CA LEU A 63 -9.09 -12.06 -0.96
C LEU A 63 -8.24 -11.07 -1.76
N GLU A 64 -7.40 -11.56 -2.66
CA GLU A 64 -6.60 -10.73 -3.56
C GLU A 64 -7.49 -9.87 -4.47
N THR A 65 -8.58 -10.45 -4.98
CA THR A 65 -9.60 -9.70 -5.75
C THR A 65 -10.25 -8.61 -4.90
N GLU A 66 -10.55 -8.89 -3.62
CA GLU A 66 -11.08 -7.88 -2.69
C GLU A 66 -10.08 -6.75 -2.41
N VAL A 67 -8.77 -7.05 -2.37
CA VAL A 67 -7.73 -6.01 -2.24
C VAL A 67 -7.76 -5.08 -3.45
N PHE A 68 -7.79 -5.61 -4.67
CA PHE A 68 -7.87 -4.80 -5.89
C PHE A 68 -9.16 -3.97 -5.95
N SER A 69 -10.27 -4.54 -5.54
CA SER A 69 -11.57 -3.86 -5.42
C SER A 69 -11.51 -2.70 -4.41
N LYS A 70 -10.97 -2.95 -3.20
CA LYS A 70 -10.77 -1.93 -2.14
C LYS A 70 -9.96 -0.75 -2.66
N HIS A 71 -8.94 -1.02 -3.47
CA HIS A 71 -8.06 0.01 -4.02
C HIS A 71 -8.58 0.68 -5.29
N GLN A 72 -9.67 0.18 -5.88
CA GLN A 72 -10.20 0.59 -7.18
C GLN A 72 -9.17 0.49 -8.30
N VAL A 73 -8.38 -0.58 -8.27
CA VAL A 73 -7.28 -0.81 -9.21
C VAL A 73 -7.50 -2.15 -9.90
N PRO A 74 -7.50 -2.21 -11.24
CA PRO A 74 -7.46 -3.49 -11.95
C PRO A 74 -6.18 -4.27 -11.62
N ASP A 75 -6.30 -5.58 -11.48
CA ASP A 75 -5.17 -6.53 -11.31
C ASP A 75 -4.06 -6.32 -12.35
N SER A 76 -4.45 -6.08 -13.61
CA SER A 76 -3.56 -5.79 -14.73
C SER A 76 -2.74 -4.52 -14.53
N VAL A 77 -3.33 -3.47 -13.95
CA VAL A 77 -2.63 -2.21 -13.66
C VAL A 77 -1.61 -2.42 -12.54
N PHE A 78 -1.96 -3.18 -11.51
CA PHE A 78 -1.01 -3.56 -10.46
C PHE A 78 0.16 -4.36 -11.05
N THR A 79 -0.13 -5.36 -11.88
CA THR A 79 0.89 -6.23 -12.49
C THR A 79 1.86 -5.42 -13.37
N GLN A 80 1.33 -4.57 -14.24
CA GLN A 80 2.14 -3.68 -15.08
C GLN A 80 2.99 -2.70 -14.25
N SER A 81 2.45 -2.23 -13.13
CA SER A 81 3.17 -1.33 -12.22
C SER A 81 4.29 -2.05 -11.49
N LEU A 82 4.04 -3.27 -11.03
CA LEU A 82 5.06 -4.11 -10.42
C LEU A 82 6.20 -4.39 -11.40
N GLU A 83 5.89 -4.81 -12.63
CA GLU A 83 6.88 -5.00 -13.68
C GLU A 83 7.67 -3.72 -13.99
N TYR A 84 7.00 -2.56 -13.95
CA TYR A 84 7.67 -1.27 -14.12
C TYR A 84 8.68 -0.97 -13.01
N TYR A 85 8.27 -1.12 -11.76
CA TYR A 85 9.13 -0.84 -10.61
C TYR A 85 10.27 -1.85 -10.44
N MET A 86 10.08 -3.10 -10.86
CA MET A 86 11.13 -4.13 -10.87
C MET A 86 12.29 -3.84 -11.83
N ARG A 87 12.15 -2.89 -12.79
CA ARG A 87 13.23 -2.51 -13.70
C ARG A 87 14.31 -1.65 -13.04
N ASP A 88 13.98 -1.00 -11.92
CA ASP A 88 14.92 -0.23 -11.11
C ASP A 88 14.95 -0.81 -9.69
N PRO A 89 15.96 -1.63 -9.35
CA PRO A 89 16.08 -2.24 -8.04
C PRO A 89 16.07 -1.22 -6.89
N ALA A 90 16.64 -0.03 -7.07
CA ALA A 90 16.67 0.99 -6.01
C ALA A 90 15.28 1.55 -5.71
N ILE A 91 14.40 1.62 -6.71
CA ILE A 91 13.00 1.99 -6.51
C ILE A 91 12.25 0.83 -5.84
N MET A 92 12.41 -0.39 -6.34
CA MET A 92 11.73 -1.56 -5.77
C MET A 92 12.11 -1.80 -4.30
N ASP A 93 13.39 -1.69 -3.95
CA ASP A 93 13.89 -1.80 -2.58
C ASP A 93 13.24 -0.75 -1.67
N ARG A 94 13.11 0.50 -2.15
CA ARG A 94 12.42 1.56 -1.41
C ARG A 94 10.94 1.24 -1.17
N LEU A 95 10.25 0.72 -2.18
CA LEU A 95 8.83 0.34 -2.04
C LEU A 95 8.67 -0.79 -1.03
N TYR A 96 9.50 -1.84 -1.11
CA TYR A 96 9.47 -2.95 -0.16
C TYR A 96 9.82 -2.52 1.26
N ALA A 97 10.84 -1.67 1.45
CA ALA A 97 11.20 -1.16 2.76
C ALA A 97 10.00 -0.45 3.44
N ARG A 98 9.29 0.40 2.68
CA ARG A 98 8.09 1.09 3.17
C ARG A 98 6.94 0.12 3.50
N THR A 99 6.77 -0.92 2.69
CA THR A 99 5.78 -1.98 2.92
C THR A 99 6.10 -2.74 4.21
N ILE A 100 7.35 -3.18 4.39
CA ILE A 100 7.82 -3.91 5.58
C ILE A 100 7.68 -3.03 6.83
N ASP A 101 8.11 -1.77 6.77
CA ASP A 101 7.97 -0.82 7.88
C ASP A 101 6.51 -0.68 8.31
N SER A 102 5.59 -0.61 7.35
CA SER A 102 4.16 -0.51 7.62
C SER A 102 3.61 -1.80 8.24
N LEU A 103 4.01 -2.98 7.73
CA LEU A 103 3.60 -4.28 8.29
C LEU A 103 4.10 -4.46 9.73
N ASN A 104 5.33 -4.03 10.03
CA ASN A 104 5.87 -4.04 11.39
C ASN A 104 5.04 -3.17 12.36
N VAL A 105 4.47 -2.07 11.87
CA VAL A 105 3.54 -1.24 12.67
C VAL A 105 2.22 -2.00 12.89
N TYR A 106 1.64 -2.62 11.86
CA TYR A 106 0.43 -3.44 12.00
C TYR A 106 0.61 -4.56 13.02
N GLU A 107 1.73 -5.27 12.98
CA GLU A 107 2.06 -6.35 13.93
C GLU A 107 2.12 -5.82 15.36
N LYS A 108 2.89 -4.74 15.60
CA LYS A 108 3.00 -4.12 16.93
C LYS A 108 1.64 -3.68 17.47
N VAL A 109 0.82 -3.02 16.65
CA VAL A 109 -0.53 -2.58 17.05
C VAL A 109 -1.44 -3.79 17.32
N GLY A 110 -1.35 -4.85 16.53
CA GLY A 110 -2.07 -6.11 16.77
C GLY A 110 -1.70 -6.74 18.11
N ASN A 111 -0.41 -6.78 18.44
CA ASN A 111 0.09 -7.34 19.70
C ASN A 111 -0.31 -6.51 20.93
N LEU A 112 -0.40 -5.19 20.81
CA LEU A 112 -0.91 -4.34 21.89
C LEU A 112 -2.39 -4.64 22.18
N LYS A 113 -3.21 -4.75 21.14
CA LYS A 113 -4.64 -5.06 21.27
C LYS A 113 -4.90 -6.44 21.88
N SER A 114 -4.06 -7.44 21.58
CA SER A 114 -4.19 -8.77 22.17
C SER A 114 -3.76 -8.79 23.64
N SER A 115 -2.72 -8.03 24.01
CA SER A 115 -2.28 -7.86 25.40
C SER A 115 -3.36 -7.22 26.28
N ASP A 116 -4.09 -6.24 25.76
CA ASP A 116 -5.15 -5.54 26.49
C ASP A 116 -6.45 -6.39 26.67
N ALA A 117 -6.58 -7.49 25.93
CA ALA A 117 -7.79 -8.32 25.88
C ALA A 117 -7.77 -9.56 26.80
N LEU A 118 -6.66 -9.81 27.52
CA LEU A 118 -6.55 -10.93 28.47
C LEU A 118 -6.86 -10.43 29.89
N PRO A 119 -7.87 -10.99 30.60
CA PRO A 119 -7.99 -10.77 32.03
C PRO A 119 -6.86 -11.52 32.75
N GLU A 120 -6.18 -10.86 33.69
CA GLU A 120 -5.25 -11.49 34.65
C GLU A 120 -5.94 -12.58 35.50
#